data_AF-A0A9P0GM20-F1
#
_entry.id   AF-A0A9P0GM20-F1
#
_cell.length_a   1.000
_cell.length_b   1.000
_cell.length_c   1.000
_cell.angle_alpha   90.00
_cell.angle_beta   90.00
_cell.angle_gamma   90.00
#
_symmetry.space_group_name_H-M   'P 1'
#
loop_
_entity.id
_entity.type
_entity.pdbx_description
1 polymer ?
#
loop_
_entity_poly.entity_id
_entity_poly.type
_entity_poly.pdbx_seq_one_letter_code
_entity_poly.pdbx_strand_id
1 'polypeptide(L)'
;MDIIFRLSIRNLEPRNFLNSLPFMVSYTSTYSIMNASFIGVIFGVIYFENKYKQFNINGKLQCLWALLFLGLPLMAIMISSKESRGISAVILGPIVKPLFVSGIGIGILGMSHGIGGNMVMTKVVQIEQ
;
A
#
# COMPACT_ATOMS: atom_id res chain seq x y z
N MET A 1 1.88 6.74 21.07
CA MET A 1 3.09 6.12 20.53
C MET A 1 4.25 6.64 21.38
N ASP A 2 4.51 5.99 22.51
CA ASP A 2 5.67 6.28 23.36
C ASP A 2 6.23 4.94 23.84
N ILE A 3 7.20 4.40 23.11
CA ILE A 3 7.97 3.22 23.51
C ILE A 3 9.39 3.71 23.77
N ILE A 4 9.58 4.36 24.91
CA ILE A 4 10.91 4.66 25.42
C ILE A 4 11.39 3.39 26.15
N PHE A 5 12.09 2.53 25.42
CA PHE A 5 12.84 1.43 26.03
C PHE A 5 13.93 2.05 26.93
N ARG A 6 13.73 2.02 28.25
CA ARG A 6 14.82 2.32 29.18
C ARG A 6 15.86 1.21 29.02
N LEU A 7 16.97 1.54 28.36
CA LEU A 7 18.17 0.69 28.26
C LEU A 7 18.77 0.49 29.66
N SER A 8 18.22 -0.49 30.39
CA SER A 8 18.81 -0.99 31.63
C SER A 8 19.63 -2.23 31.31
N ILE A 9 20.85 -2.31 31.82
CA ILE A 9 21.80 -3.42 31.62
C ILE A 9 21.18 -4.77 32.04
N ARG A 10 20.19 -4.74 32.95
CA ARG A 10 19.44 -5.92 33.41
C ARG A 10 18.41 -6.46 32.41
N ASN A 11 17.98 -5.64 31.44
CA ASN A 11 17.04 -6.02 30.38
C ASN A 11 17.75 -6.47 29.09
N LEU A 12 19.09 -6.42 29.04
CA LEU A 12 19.91 -6.90 27.92
C LEU A 12 20.20 -8.41 27.99
N GLU A 13 19.65 -9.13 28.98
CA GLU A 13 19.69 -10.59 28.98
C GLU A 13 18.92 -11.12 27.74
N PRO A 14 19.55 -11.95 26.88
CA PRO A 14 18.95 -12.39 25.62
C PRO A 14 17.62 -13.15 25.82
N ARG A 15 17.44 -13.76 26.99
CA ARG A 15 16.21 -14.44 27.40
C ARG A 15 15.04 -13.48 27.68
N ASN A 16 15.31 -12.30 28.23
CA ASN A 16 14.27 -11.30 28.52
C ASN A 16 13.96 -10.39 27.32
N PHE A 17 14.92 -10.25 26.40
CA PHE A 17 14.74 -9.51 25.15
C PHE A 17 13.71 -10.16 24.23
N LEU A 18 13.80 -11.48 24.03
CA LEU A 18 12.85 -12.27 23.23
C LEU A 18 11.46 -12.40 23.87
N ASN A 19 11.36 -12.33 25.20
CA ASN A 19 10.09 -12.38 25.93
C ASN A 19 9.41 -11.02 26.09
N SER A 20 10.06 -9.92 25.70
CA SER A 20 9.46 -8.60 25.79
C SER A 20 8.46 -8.41 24.64
N LEU A 21 7.17 -8.32 24.98
CA LEU A 21 6.07 -7.99 24.06
C LEU A 21 6.40 -6.83 23.09
N PRO A 22 6.98 -5.70 23.51
CA PRO A 22 7.28 -4.61 22.58
C PRO A 22 8.36 -4.99 21.55
N PHE A 23 9.39 -5.75 21.94
CA PHE A 23 10.40 -6.22 20.99
C PHE A 23 9.82 -7.23 20.00
N MET A 24 9.01 -8.17 20.46
CA MET A 24 8.33 -9.14 19.60
C MET A 24 7.42 -8.45 18.60
N VAL A 25 6.63 -7.45 19.04
CA VAL A 25 5.75 -6.68 18.16
C VAL A 25 6.54 -5.86 17.16
N SER A 26 7.59 -5.14 17.57
CA SER A 26 8.43 -4.37 16.64
C SER A 26 9.16 -5.25 15.62
N TYR A 27 9.69 -6.41 16.04
CA TYR A 27 10.41 -7.31 15.15
C TYR A 27 9.48 -8.01 14.15
N THR A 28 8.35 -8.56 14.62
CA THR A 28 7.36 -9.23 13.75
C THR A 28 6.66 -8.25 12.81
N SER A 29 6.35 -7.03 13.27
CA SER A 29 5.77 -6.00 12.41
C SER A 29 6.74 -5.52 11.33
N THR A 30 8.02 -5.35 11.65
CA THR A 30 9.04 -4.97 10.66
C THR A 30 9.09 -5.96 9.50
N TYR A 31 9.18 -7.26 9.79
CA TYR A 31 9.19 -8.29 8.76
C TYR A 31 7.87 -8.32 7.96
N SER A 32 6.73 -8.12 8.62
CA SER A 32 5.41 -8.10 7.99
C SER A 32 5.14 -6.86 7.11
N ILE A 33 5.83 -5.74 7.36
CA ILE A 33 5.65 -4.47 6.63
C ILE A 33 6.70 -4.31 5.52
N MET A 34 7.84 -4.98 5.62
CA MET A 34 8.97 -4.85 4.69
C MET A 34 8.56 -5.03 3.21
N ASN A 35 7.74 -6.05 2.90
CA ASN A 35 7.28 -6.30 1.51
C ASN A 35 6.44 -5.14 0.95
N ALA A 36 5.56 -4.55 1.77
CA ALA A 36 4.74 -3.41 1.38
C ALA A 36 5.59 -2.15 1.21
N SER A 37 6.60 -1.97 2.07
CA SER A 37 7.56 -0.87 1.99
C SER A 37 8.38 -0.93 0.69
N PHE A 38 8.86 -2.10 0.29
CA PHE A 38 9.59 -2.27 -0.96
C PHE A 38 8.78 -1.81 -2.18
N ILE A 39 7.51 -2.16 -2.24
CA ILE A 39 6.61 -1.72 -3.32
C ILE A 39 6.40 -0.21 -3.29
N GLY A 40 6.23 0.37 -2.10
CA GLY A 40 6.18 1.82 -1.94
C GLY A 40 7.42 2.52 -2.48
N VAL A 41 8.62 1.97 -2.21
CA VAL A 41 9.88 2.50 -2.74
C VAL A 41 9.93 2.41 -4.27
N ILE A 42 9.51 1.28 -4.87
CA ILE A 42 9.45 1.12 -6.33
C ILE A 42 8.53 2.18 -6.94
N PHE A 43 7.33 2.37 -6.38
CA PHE A 43 6.42 3.42 -6.83
C PHE A 43 7.00 4.83 -6.65
N GLY A 44 7.76 5.06 -5.58
CA GLY A 44 8.49 6.30 -5.35
C GLY A 44 9.54 6.59 -6.42
N VAL A 45 10.33 5.60 -6.82
CA VAL A 45 11.32 5.74 -7.90
C VAL A 45 10.62 6.04 -9.22
N ILE A 46 9.57 5.27 -9.56
CA ILE A 46 8.76 5.50 -10.78
C ILE A 46 8.16 6.90 -10.79
N TYR A 47 7.70 7.39 -9.64
CA TYR A 47 7.19 8.75 -9.51
C TYR A 47 8.26 9.81 -9.79
N PHE A 48 9.45 9.66 -9.21
CA PHE A 48 10.55 10.61 -9.42
C PHE A 48 11.03 10.64 -10.87
N GLU A 49 11.11 9.48 -11.52
CA GLU A 49 11.51 9.38 -12.93
C GLU A 49 10.48 9.98 -13.90
N ASN A 50 9.20 9.93 -13.55
CA ASN A 50 8.11 10.39 -14.42
C ASN A 50 7.55 11.76 -14.05
N LYS A 51 8.05 12.41 -12.99
CA LYS A 51 7.58 13.71 -12.48
C LYS A 51 7.39 14.80 -13.55
N TYR A 52 8.20 14.78 -14.60
CA TYR A 52 8.18 15.80 -15.67
C TYR A 52 7.55 15.32 -16.98
N LYS A 53 7.11 14.06 -17.07
CA LYS A 53 6.51 13.52 -18.29
C LYS A 53 5.01 13.72 -18.26
N GLN A 54 4.49 14.47 -19.24
CA GLN A 54 3.05 14.52 -19.47
C GLN A 54 2.64 13.31 -20.30
N PHE A 55 1.79 12.46 -19.72
CA PHE A 55 1.20 11.34 -20.44
C PHE A 55 0.01 11.86 -21.26
N ASN A 56 0.05 11.70 -22.58
CA ASN A 56 -1.13 11.89 -23.41
C ASN A 56 -2.01 10.64 -23.29
N ILE A 57 -3.12 10.75 -22.57
CA ILE A 57 -3.91 9.58 -22.14
C ILE A 57 -5.18 9.52 -22.98
N ASN A 58 -5.35 8.42 -23.71
CA ASN A 58 -6.62 8.09 -24.34
C ASN A 58 -7.68 7.74 -23.29
N GLY A 59 -8.96 8.01 -23.57
CA GLY A 59 -10.08 7.69 -22.67
C GLY A 59 -10.13 6.21 -22.23
N LYS A 60 -9.67 5.28 -23.08
CA LYS A 60 -9.54 3.85 -22.72
C LYS A 60 -8.49 3.60 -21.64
N LEU A 61 -7.34 4.28 -21.72
CA LEU A 61 -6.27 4.19 -20.72
C LEU A 61 -6.72 4.77 -19.38
N GLN A 62 -7.50 5.86 -19.41
CA GLN A 62 -8.08 6.45 -18.21
C GLN A 62 -9.08 5.50 -17.52
N CYS A 63 -9.93 4.81 -18.29
CA CYS A 63 -10.87 3.83 -17.74
C CYS A 63 -10.14 2.63 -17.10
N LEU A 64 -9.10 2.11 -17.77
CA LEU A 64 -8.27 1.04 -17.24
C LEU A 64 -7.56 1.47 -15.95
N TRP A 65 -7.09 2.72 -15.89
CA TRP A 65 -6.52 3.33 -14.70
C TRP A 65 -7.50 3.43 -13.53
N ALA A 66 -8.74 3.85 -13.78
CA ALA A 66 -9.80 3.89 -12.79
C ALA A 66 -10.08 2.50 -12.21
N LEU A 67 -10.15 1.50 -13.09
CA LEU A 67 -10.43 0.12 -12.74
C LEU A 67 -9.30 -0.49 -11.91
N LEU A 68 -8.05 -0.15 -12.20
CA LEU A 68 -6.91 -0.58 -11.37
C LEU A 68 -6.92 0.12 -10.01
N PHE A 69 -7.12 1.44 -9.96
CA PHE A 69 -7.13 2.19 -8.71
C PHE A 69 -8.20 1.70 -7.72
N LEU A 70 -9.41 1.43 -8.21
CA LEU A 70 -10.51 0.94 -7.36
C LEU A 70 -10.49 -0.59 -7.21
N GLY A 71 -10.18 -1.31 -8.29
CA GLY A 71 -10.25 -2.76 -8.33
C GLY A 71 -9.20 -3.45 -7.47
N LEU A 72 -7.96 -2.96 -7.44
CA LEU A 72 -6.90 -3.56 -6.63
C LEU A 72 -7.19 -3.52 -5.11
N PRO A 73 -7.53 -2.37 -4.50
CA PRO A 73 -7.85 -2.33 -3.08
C PRO A 73 -9.16 -3.06 -2.77
N LEU A 74 -10.17 -3.03 -3.66
CA LEU A 74 -11.39 -3.82 -3.50
C LEU A 74 -11.10 -5.33 -3.48
N MET A 75 -10.27 -5.82 -4.42
CA MET A 75 -9.85 -7.22 -4.43
C MET A 75 -9.08 -7.60 -3.16
N ALA A 76 -8.19 -6.71 -2.68
CA ALA A 76 -7.48 -6.92 -1.42
C ALA A 76 -8.46 -7.08 -0.23
N ILE A 77 -9.50 -6.24 -0.16
CA ILE A 77 -10.53 -6.32 0.87
C ILE A 77 -11.36 -7.61 0.74
N MET A 78 -11.73 -8.01 -0.48
CA MET A 78 -12.48 -9.24 -0.71
C MET A 78 -11.68 -10.49 -0.31
N ILE A 79 -10.38 -10.52 -0.62
CA ILE A 79 -9.48 -11.60 -0.21
C ILE A 79 -9.33 -11.61 1.31
N SER A 80 -9.20 -10.44 1.93
CA SER A 80 -9.11 -10.30 3.38
C SER A 80 -10.39 -10.69 4.12
N SER A 81 -11.56 -10.56 3.48
CA SER A 81 -12.87 -10.89 4.06
C SER A 81 -13.18 -12.39 4.03
N LYS A 82 -12.48 -13.16 3.18
CA LYS A 82 -12.65 -14.61 3.12
C LYS A 82 -11.82 -15.27 4.23
N GLU A 83 -12.47 -16.03 5.11
CA GLU A 83 -11.78 -16.95 6.01
C GLU A 83 -11.00 -17.98 5.18
N SER A 84 -9.71 -17.76 5.04
CA SER A 84 -8.80 -18.72 4.45
C SER A 84 -8.20 -19.55 5.58
N ARG A 85 -8.29 -20.88 5.47
CA ARG A 85 -7.71 -21.83 6.44
C ARG A 85 -6.60 -22.63 5.77
N GLY A 86 -5.53 -22.91 6.52
CA GLY A 86 -4.40 -23.72 6.03
C GLY A 86 -3.49 -22.97 5.05
N ILE A 87 -3.04 -23.69 4.02
CA ILE A 87 -1.96 -23.25 3.10
C ILE A 87 -2.34 -21.99 2.32
N SER A 88 -3.61 -21.80 1.99
CA SER A 88 -4.08 -20.61 1.27
C SER A 88 -3.90 -19.33 2.09
N ALA A 89 -4.04 -19.38 3.42
CA ALA A 89 -3.86 -18.22 4.28
C ALA A 89 -2.39 -17.79 4.36
N VAL A 90 -1.48 -18.78 4.39
CA VAL A 90 -0.03 -18.55 4.42
C VAL A 90 0.46 -17.90 3.12
N ILE A 91 -0.15 -18.24 1.99
CA ILE A 91 0.21 -17.67 0.69
C ILE A 91 -0.48 -16.31 0.45
N LEU A 92 -1.78 -16.21 0.74
CA LEU A 92 -2.55 -14.99 0.46
C LEU A 92 -2.24 -13.85 1.43
N GLY A 93 -2.00 -14.16 2.71
CA GLY A 93 -1.69 -13.18 3.76
C GLY A 93 -0.58 -12.19 3.38
N PRO A 94 0.62 -12.65 2.97
CA PRO A 94 1.71 -11.76 2.56
C PRO A 94 1.46 -11.03 1.24
N ILE A 95 0.49 -11.46 0.42
CA ILE A 95 0.15 -10.85 -0.88
C ILE A 95 -0.90 -9.74 -0.73
N VAL A 96 -1.78 -9.80 0.28
CA VAL A 96 -2.84 -8.80 0.45
C VAL A 96 -2.30 -7.38 0.68
N LYS A 97 -1.32 -7.23 1.58
CA LYS A 97 -0.69 -5.94 1.89
C LYS A 97 -0.03 -5.27 0.67
N PRO A 98 0.82 -5.97 -0.11
CA PRO A 98 1.42 -5.39 -1.31
C PRO A 98 0.40 -5.06 -2.40
N LEU A 99 -0.69 -5.84 -2.52
CA LEU A 99 -1.80 -5.54 -3.44
C LEU A 99 -2.52 -4.24 -3.07
N PHE A 100 -2.73 -4.02 -1.78
CA PHE A 100 -3.37 -2.81 -1.28
C PHE A 100 -2.48 -1.57 -1.50
N VAL A 101 -1.19 -1.68 -1.17
CA VAL A 101 -0.23 -0.59 -1.37
C VAL A 101 0.00 -0.28 -2.84
N SER A 102 -0.02 -1.27 -3.74
CA SER A 102 0.08 -1.02 -5.17
C SER A 102 -1.14 -0.29 -5.72
N GLY A 103 -2.36 -0.62 -5.26
CA GLY A 103 -3.56 0.14 -5.60
C GLY A 103 -3.46 1.62 -5.21
N ILE A 104 -2.98 1.90 -3.98
CA ILE A 104 -2.75 3.28 -3.51
C ILE A 104 -1.64 3.95 -4.34
N GLY A 105 -0.52 3.27 -4.59
CA GLY A 105 0.61 3.80 -5.35
C GLY A 105 0.24 4.16 -6.79
N ILE A 106 -0.54 3.30 -7.44
CA ILE A 106 -1.19 3.60 -8.72
C ILE A 106 -2.03 4.87 -8.54
N GLY A 107 -3.00 4.92 -7.62
CA GLY A 107 -3.82 6.11 -7.38
C GLY A 107 -3.04 7.43 -7.28
N ILE A 108 -1.98 7.45 -6.47
CA ILE A 108 -1.12 8.63 -6.30
C ILE A 108 -0.45 9.03 -7.62
N LEU A 109 0.11 8.08 -8.38
CA LEU A 109 0.67 8.32 -9.70
C LEU A 109 -0.38 8.85 -10.69
N GLY A 110 -1.62 8.34 -10.63
CA GLY A 110 -2.71 8.78 -11.49
C GLY A 110 -3.16 10.20 -11.17
N MET A 111 -3.21 10.56 -9.89
CA MET A 111 -3.52 11.93 -9.46
C MET A 111 -2.40 12.90 -9.82
N SER A 112 -1.13 12.53 -9.62
CA SER A 112 0.01 13.41 -9.90
C SER A 112 0.17 13.75 -11.37
N HIS A 113 -0.25 12.86 -12.27
CA HIS A 113 -0.20 13.07 -13.72
C HIS A 113 -1.55 13.55 -14.29
N GLY A 114 -2.51 13.96 -13.45
CA GLY A 114 -3.79 14.53 -13.89
C GLY A 114 -4.81 13.52 -14.46
N ILE A 115 -4.50 12.22 -14.43
CA ILE A 115 -5.35 11.13 -14.94
C ILE A 115 -6.61 10.95 -14.08
N GLY A 116 -6.43 11.07 -12.76
CA GLY A 116 -7.50 10.88 -11.78
C GLY A 116 -8.46 12.06 -11.65
N GLY A 117 -7.98 13.29 -11.84
CA GLY A 117 -8.80 14.51 -11.69
C GLY A 117 -9.86 14.68 -12.79
N ASN A 118 -9.54 14.23 -14.01
CA ASN A 118 -10.47 14.32 -15.14
C ASN A 118 -11.71 13.42 -14.98
N MET A 119 -11.71 12.41 -14.12
CA MET A 119 -12.91 11.59 -13.89
C MET A 119 -14.02 12.33 -13.14
N VAL A 120 -13.67 13.31 -12.30
CA VAL A 120 -14.63 14.10 -11.52
C VAL A 120 -15.06 15.35 -12.31
N MET A 121 -14.13 16.01 -12.99
CA MET A 121 -14.41 17.26 -13.72
C MET A 121 -15.34 17.07 -14.95
N THR A 122 -15.29 15.94 -15.65
CA THR A 122 -16.13 15.76 -16.86
C THR A 122 -17.63 15.68 -16.54
N LYS A 123 -18.01 15.31 -15.31
CA LYS A 123 -19.43 15.31 -14.92
C LYS A 123 -19.93 16.66 -14.40
N VAL A 124 -19.05 17.52 -13.89
CA VAL A 124 -19.48 18.84 -13.38
C VAL A 124 -19.78 19.81 -14.52
N VAL A 125 -19.01 19.75 -15.62
CA VAL A 125 -19.24 20.63 -16.78
C VAL A 125 -20.53 20.30 -17.55
N GLN A 126 -21.06 19.08 -17.44
CA GLN A 126 -22.33 18.71 -18.10
C GLN A 126 -23.58 19.00 -17.26
N ILE A 127 -23.45 19.53 -16.04
CA ILE A 127 -24.60 19.91 -15.20
C ILE A 127 -24.84 21.44 -15.26
N GLU A 128 -23.92 22.20 -15.86
CA GLU A 128 -24.00 23.67 -16.02
C GLU A 128 -24.23 24.15 -17.47
N GLN A 129 -24.66 23.27 -18.38
CA GLN A 129 -25.17 23.66 -19.71
C GLN A 129 -26.59 23.13 -19.92
#